data_AF-A0A8E2DM38-F1
#
_entry.id   AF-A0A8E2DM38-F1
#
_cell.length_a   1.000
_cell.length_b   1.000
_cell.length_c   1.000
_cell.angle_alpha   90.00
_cell.angle_beta   90.00
_cell.angle_gamma   90.00
#
_symmetry.space_group_name_H-M   'P 1'
#
loop_
_entity.id
_entity.type
_entity.pdbx_description
1 polymer ?
#
loop_
_entity_poly.entity_id
_entity_poly.type
_entity_poly.pdbx_seq_one_letter_code
_entity_poly.pdbx_strand_id
1 'polypeptide(L)'
;MPLRNQKETKDPDARQVNNLLHTLRGEQFRHAQNLQRSKTHLSRAASCQSELNNPSLPFSQIFHVAAGQGTDPENAEPAPHPRERPRVVVENGIRQYASPRGGPPEPKSWSAKGKERTPQDRDTPAWRAAALELVLEGAPDTDGAVPPLRDLCLRVLRGLYPGPDFPVLAELLPPHLRAALVRWAAVHAPLPGPALAALCAPDGHADGELLVVGPAAALRDVFRADGADVESDAGDEGGGTPSACESAGSLPGGAAWDDPAAPDAVPPPLHTLALLRTALPAAALFALPPTLTRLALVALPGPAPLHRLPRVAPLLEVLDLSFNPWLARPAAGAAERVLDRVEWRRWGRLRVLGLRECGVGGEVVRRVNEGRWADVEVVGVEAEGAGRMAGVLTRASSSSALVAAMNDMNLQP
;
A
#
# COMPACT_ATOMS: atom_id res chain seq x y z
N MET A 1 44.45 43.39 -1.38
CA MET A 1 45.41 42.31 -1.07
C MET A 1 44.66 41.17 -0.37
N PRO A 2 44.17 40.13 -1.08
CA PRO A 2 43.49 39.01 -0.44
C PRO A 2 44.48 37.90 -0.07
N LEU A 3 44.43 37.45 1.18
CA LEU A 3 45.24 36.34 1.70
C LEU A 3 44.72 35.02 1.14
N ARG A 4 45.58 34.33 0.39
CA ARG A 4 45.32 33.06 -0.29
C ARG A 4 45.49 31.93 0.73
N ASN A 5 44.38 31.36 1.20
CA ASN A 5 44.40 30.20 2.08
C ASN A 5 45.07 29.02 1.39
N GLN A 6 46.19 28.57 1.95
CA GLN A 6 46.89 27.37 1.52
C GLN A 6 46.02 26.16 1.89
N LYS A 7 45.68 25.37 0.88
CA LYS A 7 44.88 24.17 1.00
C LYS A 7 45.81 23.04 1.43
N GLU A 8 45.77 22.67 2.70
CA GLU A 8 46.50 21.51 3.24
C GLU A 8 46.23 20.28 2.38
N THR A 9 47.30 19.77 1.76
CA THR A 9 47.32 18.53 1.02
C THR A 9 47.24 17.39 2.02
N LYS A 10 46.03 16.92 2.34
CA LYS A 10 45.81 15.71 3.15
C LYS A 10 46.49 14.51 2.47
N ASP A 11 47.42 13.89 3.19
CA ASP A 11 48.17 12.71 2.74
C ASP A 11 47.24 11.62 2.19
N PRO A 12 47.48 11.13 0.95
CA PRO A 12 46.68 10.08 0.33
C PRO A 12 46.74 8.76 1.11
N ASP A 13 47.84 8.52 1.83
CA ASP A 13 48.09 7.29 2.59
C ASP A 13 47.11 7.10 3.76
N ALA A 14 46.70 8.19 4.42
CA ALA A 14 45.73 8.13 5.51
C ALA A 14 44.34 7.65 5.04
N ARG A 15 43.98 7.89 3.77
CA ARG A 15 42.72 7.40 3.20
C ARG A 15 42.79 5.93 2.84
N GLN A 16 43.98 5.44 2.47
CA GLN A 16 44.19 4.04 2.10
C GLN A 16 44.08 3.12 3.32
N VAL A 17 44.65 3.50 4.46
CA VAL A 17 44.52 2.73 5.72
C VAL A 17 43.06 2.67 6.18
N ASN A 18 42.32 3.78 6.08
CA ASN A 18 40.93 3.81 6.51
C ASN A 18 40.03 2.95 5.60
N ASN A 19 40.27 2.96 4.30
CA ASN A 19 39.61 2.06 3.35
C ASN A 19 39.95 0.58 3.64
N LEU A 20 41.20 0.27 3.97
CA LEU A 20 41.63 -1.09 4.32
C LEU A 20 40.92 -1.60 5.57
N LEU A 21 40.84 -0.76 6.62
CA LEU A 21 40.13 -1.08 7.86
C LEU A 21 38.62 -1.24 7.64
N HIS A 22 38.01 -0.41 6.80
CA HIS A 22 36.59 -0.55 6.45
C HIS A 22 36.32 -1.86 5.70
N THR A 23 37.24 -2.26 4.83
CA THR A 23 37.14 -3.50 4.05
C THR A 23 37.32 -4.72 4.96
N LEU A 24 38.35 -4.73 5.82
CA LEU A 24 38.60 -5.82 6.78
C LEU A 24 37.46 -6.00 7.77
N ARG A 25 36.89 -4.90 8.31
CA ARG A 25 35.72 -4.97 9.19
C ARG A 25 34.49 -5.52 8.46
N GLY A 26 34.28 -5.11 7.20
CA GLY A 26 33.19 -5.61 6.37
C GLY A 26 33.34 -7.09 6.02
N GLU A 27 34.57 -7.58 5.84
CA GLU A 27 34.84 -8.97 5.50
C GLU A 27 34.70 -9.88 6.73
N GLN A 28 35.21 -9.47 7.90
CA GLN A 28 35.00 -10.18 9.16
C GLN A 28 33.51 -10.30 9.51
N PHE A 29 32.72 -9.25 9.26
CA PHE A 29 31.26 -9.29 9.47
C PHE A 29 30.58 -10.32 8.55
N ARG A 30 30.94 -10.37 7.26
CA ARG A 30 30.40 -11.36 6.32
C ARG A 30 30.84 -12.78 6.66
N HIS A 31 32.09 -12.96 7.10
CA HIS A 31 32.61 -14.26 7.51
C HIS A 31 31.93 -14.77 8.79
N ALA A 32 31.67 -13.88 9.76
CA ALA A 32 30.89 -14.20 10.95
C ALA A 32 29.44 -14.59 10.61
N GLN A 33 28.77 -13.85 9.71
CA GLN A 33 27.44 -14.22 9.22
C GLN A 33 27.44 -15.57 8.48
N ASN A 34 28.46 -15.85 7.67
CA ASN A 34 28.58 -17.12 6.95
C ASN A 34 28.93 -18.30 7.87
N LEU A 35 29.70 -18.08 8.94
CA LEU A 35 29.95 -19.12 9.96
C LEU A 35 28.69 -19.41 10.80
N GLN A 36 27.85 -18.39 11.03
CA GLN A 36 26.56 -18.53 11.71
C GLN A 36 25.45 -19.15 10.83
N ARG A 37 25.81 -19.99 9.84
CA ARG A 37 24.94 -20.70 8.87
C ARG A 37 23.90 -21.66 9.50
N SER A 38 23.55 -21.53 10.76
CA SER A 38 22.45 -22.27 11.37
C SER A 38 21.11 -21.59 11.06
N LYS A 39 20.29 -22.26 10.25
CA LYS A 39 18.90 -21.88 9.92
C LYS A 39 17.98 -21.69 11.14
N THR A 40 18.44 -21.99 12.35
CA THR A 40 17.71 -21.88 13.61
C THR A 40 17.49 -20.44 14.09
N HIS A 41 18.28 -19.47 13.63
CA HIS A 41 18.08 -18.06 14.01
C HIS A 41 17.05 -17.31 13.15
N LEU A 42 16.70 -17.78 11.95
CA LEU A 42 15.69 -17.12 11.12
C LEU A 42 14.27 -17.36 11.66
N SER A 43 13.99 -18.53 12.21
CA SER A 43 12.74 -18.82 12.91
C SER A 43 12.63 -18.05 14.23
N ARG A 44 13.74 -17.87 14.98
CA ARG A 44 13.75 -17.06 16.21
C ARG A 44 13.74 -15.55 15.95
N ALA A 45 14.27 -15.08 14.82
CA ALA A 45 14.21 -13.67 14.43
C ALA A 45 12.80 -13.24 13.99
N ALA A 46 11.99 -14.15 13.42
CA ALA A 46 10.59 -13.88 13.11
C ALA A 46 9.75 -13.67 14.37
N SER A 47 10.00 -14.43 15.45
CA SER A 47 9.32 -14.25 16.74
C SER A 47 9.86 -13.06 17.55
N CYS A 48 11.14 -12.71 17.44
CA CYS A 48 11.75 -11.60 18.19
C CYS A 48 11.63 -10.21 17.52
N GLN A 49 11.22 -10.12 16.25
CA GLN A 49 11.00 -8.82 15.58
C GLN A 49 9.79 -8.03 16.12
N SER A 50 8.86 -8.68 16.83
CA SER A 50 7.80 -7.99 17.56
C SER A 50 8.32 -7.33 18.85
N GLU A 51 9.39 -7.85 19.46
CA GLU A 51 9.95 -7.32 20.72
C GLU A 51 11.02 -6.23 20.49
N LEU A 52 11.67 -6.22 19.32
CA LEU A 52 12.70 -5.23 18.94
C LEU A 52 12.12 -3.87 18.49
N ASN A 53 10.79 -3.77 18.36
CA ASN A 53 10.08 -2.48 18.18
C ASN A 53 9.62 -1.88 19.52
N ASN A 54 9.96 -2.51 20.65
CA ASN A 54 9.87 -1.80 21.92
C ASN A 54 10.95 -0.71 21.94
N PRO A 55 10.61 0.54 22.29
CA PRO A 55 11.61 1.59 22.43
C PRO A 55 12.70 1.09 23.38
N SER A 56 13.97 1.20 22.96
CA SER A 56 15.14 0.72 23.71
C SER A 56 15.36 1.42 25.06
N LEU A 57 14.41 2.26 25.46
CA LEU A 57 14.36 2.96 26.73
C LEU A 57 12.95 2.79 27.28
N PRO A 58 12.77 2.20 28.47
CA PRO A 58 11.47 2.12 29.12
C PRO A 58 10.96 3.55 29.33
N PHE A 59 9.89 3.90 28.61
CA PHE A 59 9.29 5.24 28.63
C PHE A 59 8.92 5.68 30.05
N SER A 60 8.61 4.72 30.92
CA SER A 60 8.40 4.91 32.34
C SER A 60 9.61 5.56 33.04
N GLN A 61 10.85 5.14 32.77
CA GLN A 61 12.02 5.66 33.48
C GLN A 61 12.37 7.12 33.10
N ILE A 62 12.00 7.59 31.92
CA ILE A 62 12.32 8.97 31.48
C ILE A 62 11.33 9.98 32.08
N PHE A 63 10.08 9.58 32.30
CA PHE A 63 9.00 10.49 32.72
C PHE A 63 8.50 10.29 34.16
N HIS A 64 9.13 9.44 34.97
CA HIS A 64 8.71 9.21 36.36
C HIS A 64 8.99 10.34 37.36
N VAL A 65 9.59 11.46 36.96
CA VAL A 65 9.93 12.54 37.92
C VAL A 65 8.76 13.48 38.25
N ALA A 66 7.61 13.41 37.57
CA ALA A 66 6.51 14.34 37.80
C ALA A 66 5.30 13.78 38.59
N ALA A 67 5.24 12.47 38.87
CA ALA A 67 4.04 11.84 39.43
C ALA A 67 4.21 11.30 40.86
N GLY A 68 5.17 11.84 41.63
CA GLY A 68 5.52 11.32 42.95
C GLY A 68 5.78 12.40 43.99
N GLN A 69 4.77 13.21 44.32
CA GLN A 69 4.64 13.78 45.67
C GLN A 69 3.18 13.66 46.08
N GLY A 70 2.93 12.68 46.96
CA GLY A 70 1.70 12.61 47.73
C GLY A 70 1.68 13.76 48.73
N THR A 71 0.68 14.62 48.62
CA THR A 71 0.19 15.46 49.70
C THR A 71 -1.33 15.42 49.65
N ASP A 72 -1.92 15.34 50.84
CA ASP A 72 -3.31 15.00 51.13
C ASP A 72 -4.38 15.71 50.26
N PRO A 73 -5.47 15.03 49.87
CA PRO A 73 -6.48 15.56 48.96
C PRO A 73 -7.48 16.58 49.56
N GLU A 74 -7.26 17.11 50.77
CA GLU A 74 -8.30 17.91 51.47
C GLU A 74 -8.01 19.40 51.64
N ASN A 75 -6.86 19.93 51.18
CA ASN A 75 -6.57 21.38 51.31
C ASN A 75 -5.67 22.00 50.22
N ALA A 76 -5.70 21.46 48.99
CA ALA A 76 -4.94 22.04 47.89
C ALA A 76 -5.64 23.30 47.33
N GLU A 77 -5.09 24.47 47.64
CA GLU A 77 -5.34 25.71 46.89
C GLU A 77 -5.17 25.45 45.38
N PRO A 78 -5.96 26.12 44.51
CA PRO A 78 -5.84 25.97 43.07
C PRO A 78 -4.44 26.39 42.62
N ALA A 79 -3.65 25.43 42.15
CA ALA A 79 -2.33 25.68 41.59
C ALA A 79 -2.42 26.80 40.52
N PRO A 80 -1.53 27.81 40.56
CA PRO A 80 -1.54 28.87 39.57
C PRO A 80 -1.33 28.27 38.20
N HIS A 81 -2.32 28.45 37.32
CA HIS A 81 -2.21 28.09 35.91
C HIS A 81 -0.89 28.66 35.36
N PRO A 82 -0.08 27.88 34.63
CA PRO A 82 1.02 28.41 33.83
C PRO A 82 0.42 29.27 32.70
N ARG A 83 0.07 30.50 33.06
CA ARG A 83 -0.25 31.58 32.14
C ARG A 83 1.07 32.08 31.61
N GLU A 84 1.46 31.56 30.45
CA GLU A 84 1.94 32.35 29.32
C GLU A 84 2.38 31.40 28.21
N ARG A 85 1.50 31.21 27.23
CA ARG A 85 1.95 30.71 25.93
C ARG A 85 2.95 31.73 25.39
N PRO A 86 4.17 31.32 24.97
CA PRO A 86 5.18 32.25 24.50
C PRO A 86 4.62 33.11 23.37
N ARG A 87 4.65 34.43 23.56
CA ARG A 87 4.19 35.40 22.57
C ARG A 87 5.01 35.22 21.29
N VAL A 88 4.34 34.82 20.21
CA VAL A 88 4.93 34.80 18.86
C VAL A 88 4.91 36.25 18.37
N VAL A 89 6.08 36.88 18.31
CA VAL A 89 6.23 38.21 17.72
C VAL A 89 6.46 38.02 16.23
N VAL A 90 5.60 38.62 15.40
CA VAL A 90 5.75 38.60 13.95
C VAL A 90 6.33 39.95 13.54
N GLU A 91 7.63 39.97 13.29
CA GLU A 91 8.32 41.16 12.78
C GLU A 91 8.75 40.86 11.33
N ASN A 92 8.37 41.74 10.39
CA ASN A 92 8.64 41.60 8.94
C ASN A 92 8.07 40.32 8.27
N GLY A 93 6.94 39.79 8.76
CA GLY A 93 6.30 38.59 8.20
C GLY A 93 6.99 37.27 8.58
N ILE A 94 8.05 37.33 9.39
CA ILE A 94 8.76 36.17 9.91
C ILE A 94 8.31 35.97 11.36
N ARG A 95 7.71 34.81 11.65
CA ARG A 95 7.35 34.43 13.03
C ARG A 95 8.62 34.12 13.80
N GLN A 96 9.07 35.03 14.66
CA GLN A 96 10.21 34.82 15.54
C GLN A 96 9.72 34.42 16.93
N TYR A 97 10.17 33.27 17.42
CA TYR A 97 9.94 32.87 18.81
C TYR A 97 10.96 33.59 19.69
N ALA A 98 10.49 34.29 20.73
CA ALA A 98 11.29 35.21 21.56
C ALA A 98 12.41 34.55 22.41
N SER A 99 12.65 33.25 22.26
CA SER A 99 13.78 32.58 22.91
C SER A 99 14.78 32.12 21.84
N PRO A 100 16.02 32.64 21.84
CA PRO A 100 17.07 32.11 20.98
C PRO A 100 17.33 30.66 21.41
N ARG A 101 16.87 29.70 20.62
CA ARG A 101 17.29 28.30 20.77
C ARG A 101 18.78 28.28 20.47
N GLY A 102 19.60 28.18 21.50
CA GLY A 102 21.06 28.03 21.43
C GLY A 102 21.48 26.66 20.89
N GLY A 103 20.96 26.24 19.75
CA GLY A 103 21.29 25.00 19.07
C GLY A 103 21.54 25.24 17.58
N PRO A 104 22.30 24.35 16.92
CA PRO A 104 22.44 24.39 15.47
C PRO A 104 21.05 24.35 14.81
N PRO A 105 20.87 25.05 13.68
CA PRO A 105 19.61 24.98 12.94
C PRO A 105 19.28 23.52 12.64
N GLU A 106 17.99 23.18 12.72
CA GLU A 106 17.54 21.83 12.41
C GLU A 106 18.05 21.42 11.01
N PRO A 107 18.53 20.18 10.85
CA PRO A 107 18.99 19.70 9.56
C PRO A 107 17.94 19.95 8.48
N LYS A 108 18.37 20.29 7.26
CA LYS A 108 17.46 20.47 6.10
C LYS A 108 16.64 19.22 5.75
N SER A 109 16.96 18.08 6.35
CA SER A 109 16.20 16.83 6.28
C SER A 109 15.03 16.76 7.27
N TRP A 110 14.99 17.63 8.29
CA TRP A 110 13.93 17.71 9.31
C TRP A 110 12.96 18.86 9.06
N SER A 111 13.41 19.93 8.41
CA SER A 111 12.49 20.94 7.89
C SER A 111 11.70 20.29 6.76
N ALA A 112 10.42 20.00 7.03
CA ALA A 112 9.47 19.48 6.06
C ALA A 112 9.47 20.40 4.83
N LYS A 113 10.22 20.00 3.79
CA LYS A 113 10.40 20.79 2.58
C LYS A 113 9.04 21.00 1.95
N GLY A 114 8.62 22.26 1.91
CA GLY A 114 7.57 22.73 1.04
C GLY A 114 6.18 22.28 1.48
N LYS A 115 5.30 23.25 1.61
CA LYS A 115 3.85 23.10 1.61
C LYS A 115 3.39 22.64 0.19
N GLU A 116 4.01 21.59 -0.34
CA GLU A 116 3.53 20.90 -1.53
C GLU A 116 2.13 20.39 -1.15
N ARG A 117 1.13 20.80 -1.93
CA ARG A 117 -0.31 20.58 -1.71
C ARG A 117 -0.52 19.28 -0.95
N THR A 118 -0.98 19.40 0.29
CA THR A 118 -0.81 18.37 1.30
C THR A 118 -1.35 17.02 0.80
N PRO A 119 -0.64 15.90 1.03
CA PRO A 119 -1.10 14.55 0.67
C PRO A 119 -2.45 14.15 1.29
N GLN A 120 -3.01 14.98 2.18
CA GLN A 120 -4.36 14.85 2.73
C GLN A 120 -5.48 14.99 1.69
N ASP A 121 -5.30 15.78 0.62
CA ASP A 121 -6.32 15.91 -0.44
C ASP A 121 -6.56 14.56 -1.16
N ARG A 122 -5.52 13.69 -1.17
CA ARG A 122 -5.53 12.35 -1.77
C ARG A 122 -6.02 11.26 -0.83
N ASP A 123 -6.78 11.62 0.20
CA ASP A 123 -7.48 10.66 1.08
C ASP A 123 -8.99 10.90 1.14
N THR A 124 -9.51 11.69 0.21
CA THR A 124 -10.95 11.89 0.08
C THR A 124 -11.57 10.69 -0.66
N PRO A 125 -12.80 10.28 -0.30
CA PRO A 125 -13.51 9.23 -1.03
C PRO A 125 -13.67 9.51 -2.52
N ALA A 126 -13.92 10.78 -2.88
CA ALA A 126 -14.04 11.22 -4.27
C ALA A 126 -12.73 10.97 -5.06
N TRP A 127 -11.58 11.29 -4.46
CA TRP A 127 -10.29 11.00 -5.08
C TRP A 127 -10.06 9.49 -5.22
N ARG A 128 -10.37 8.69 -4.18
CA ARG A 128 -10.20 7.23 -4.25
C ARG A 128 -11.12 6.59 -5.29
N ALA A 129 -12.34 7.07 -5.45
CA ALA A 129 -13.25 6.63 -6.51
C ALA A 129 -12.64 6.88 -7.90
N ALA A 130 -12.21 8.12 -8.18
CA ALA A 130 -11.56 8.47 -9.44
C ALA A 130 -10.25 7.69 -9.67
N ALA A 131 -9.47 7.46 -8.60
CA ALA A 131 -8.22 6.72 -8.65
C ALA A 131 -8.41 5.23 -8.98
N LEU A 132 -9.54 4.63 -8.58
CA LEU A 132 -9.83 3.21 -8.79
C LEU A 132 -10.78 2.94 -9.97
N GLU A 133 -11.28 3.99 -10.62
CA GLU A 133 -12.25 3.96 -11.72
C GLU A 133 -11.94 2.88 -12.77
N LEU A 134 -10.73 2.90 -13.35
CA LEU A 134 -10.33 1.99 -14.44
C LEU A 134 -10.36 0.50 -14.05
N VAL A 135 -10.10 0.19 -12.78
CA VAL A 135 -10.09 -1.21 -12.31
C VAL A 135 -11.48 -1.66 -11.88
N LEU A 136 -12.27 -0.74 -11.32
CA LEU A 136 -13.65 -0.96 -10.90
C LEU A 136 -14.67 -0.89 -12.04
N GLU A 137 -14.25 -0.59 -13.28
CA GLU A 137 -15.09 -0.58 -14.49
C GLU A 137 -15.91 -1.87 -14.60
N GLY A 138 -17.24 -1.71 -14.52
CA GLY A 138 -18.21 -2.79 -14.31
C GLY A 138 -19.08 -2.59 -13.06
N ALA A 139 -18.75 -1.64 -12.18
CA ALA A 139 -19.75 -1.08 -11.29
C ALA A 139 -20.85 -0.43 -12.15
N PRO A 140 -22.14 -0.76 -11.94
CA PRO A 140 -23.22 -0.13 -12.70
C PRO A 140 -23.08 1.37 -12.56
N ASP A 141 -23.11 2.10 -13.68
CA ASP A 141 -23.10 3.57 -13.68
C ASP A 141 -24.17 4.06 -12.70
N THR A 142 -23.73 4.45 -11.51
CA THR A 142 -24.59 5.14 -10.55
C THR A 142 -24.64 6.61 -10.94
N ASP A 143 -24.97 6.89 -12.20
CA ASP A 143 -25.42 8.22 -12.63
C ASP A 143 -26.70 8.62 -11.88
N GLY A 144 -27.35 7.66 -11.20
CA GLY A 144 -28.37 7.92 -10.19
C GLY A 144 -27.79 8.47 -8.89
N ALA A 145 -28.43 9.54 -8.38
CA ALA A 145 -28.12 10.16 -7.09
C ALA A 145 -28.24 9.22 -5.87
N VAL A 146 -28.80 8.02 -6.04
CA VAL A 146 -29.07 7.07 -4.97
C VAL A 146 -28.16 5.85 -5.12
N PRO A 147 -27.31 5.55 -4.12
CA PRO A 147 -26.51 4.33 -4.12
C PRO A 147 -27.40 3.08 -4.22
N PRO A 148 -26.93 2.00 -4.88
CA PRO A 148 -27.70 0.77 -4.95
C PRO A 148 -27.95 0.24 -3.53
N LEU A 149 -29.10 -0.42 -3.33
CA LEU A 149 -29.53 -0.94 -2.02
C LEU A 149 -28.43 -1.76 -1.33
N ARG A 150 -27.69 -2.57 -2.10
CA ARG A 150 -26.57 -3.37 -1.58
C ARG A 150 -25.53 -2.51 -0.87
N ASP A 151 -25.17 -1.34 -1.43
CA ASP A 151 -24.14 -0.47 -0.86
C ASP A 151 -24.65 0.21 0.41
N LEU A 152 -25.95 0.53 0.46
CA LEU A 152 -26.60 1.03 1.68
C LEU A 152 -26.61 -0.04 2.78
N CYS A 153 -26.97 -1.27 2.45
CA CYS A 153 -26.93 -2.40 3.40
C CYS A 153 -25.51 -2.65 3.92
N LEU A 154 -24.51 -2.68 3.04
CA LEU A 154 -23.11 -2.87 3.42
C LEU A 154 -22.59 -1.73 4.32
N ARG A 155 -23.01 -0.49 4.06
CA ARG A 155 -22.71 0.66 4.92
C ARG A 155 -23.30 0.47 6.31
N VAL A 156 -24.56 0.04 6.42
CA VAL A 156 -25.21 -0.24 7.70
C VAL A 156 -24.50 -1.37 8.44
N LEU A 157 -24.24 -2.49 7.76
CA LEU A 157 -23.53 -3.63 8.34
C LEU A 157 -22.16 -3.21 8.90
N ARG A 158 -21.39 -2.43 8.16
CA ARG A 158 -20.11 -1.92 8.65
C ARG A 158 -20.26 -1.03 9.88
N GLY A 159 -21.29 -0.19 9.92
CA GLY A 159 -21.57 0.67 11.07
C GLY A 159 -21.98 -0.11 12.32
N LEU A 160 -22.68 -1.24 12.14
CA LEU A 160 -23.15 -2.11 13.23
C LEU A 160 -22.06 -3.02 13.79
N TYR A 161 -21.08 -3.42 12.98
CA TYR A 161 -20.00 -4.32 13.38
C TYR A 161 -18.61 -3.67 13.32
N PRO A 162 -18.35 -2.58 14.07
CA PRO A 162 -17.01 -2.02 14.16
C PRO A 162 -16.11 -2.89 15.05
N GLY A 163 -14.91 -3.22 14.58
CA GLY A 163 -13.85 -3.77 15.43
C GLY A 163 -13.80 -5.31 15.46
N PRO A 164 -13.74 -5.95 16.64
CA PRO A 164 -13.35 -7.36 16.78
C PRO A 164 -14.40 -8.35 16.28
N ASP A 165 -15.66 -7.95 16.16
CA ASP A 165 -16.76 -8.83 15.69
C ASP A 165 -16.86 -8.87 14.16
N PHE A 166 -16.10 -8.02 13.46
CA PHE A 166 -16.09 -7.95 12.00
C PHE A 166 -15.74 -9.28 11.30
N PRO A 167 -14.80 -10.13 11.80
CA PRO A 167 -14.54 -11.44 11.23
C PRO A 167 -15.74 -12.37 11.24
N VAL A 168 -16.58 -12.33 12.29
CA VAL A 168 -17.80 -13.14 12.36
C VAL A 168 -18.78 -12.74 11.25
N LEU A 169 -18.92 -11.44 11.01
CA LEU A 169 -19.71 -10.94 9.87
C LEU A 169 -19.12 -11.42 8.53
N ALA A 170 -17.79 -11.39 8.38
CA ALA A 170 -17.12 -11.80 7.15
C ALA A 170 -17.36 -13.29 6.82
N GLU A 171 -17.47 -14.16 7.83
CA GLU A 171 -17.80 -15.58 7.64
C GLU A 171 -19.25 -15.80 7.18
N LEU A 172 -20.17 -14.93 7.63
CA LEU A 172 -21.59 -15.01 7.26
C LEU A 172 -21.90 -14.43 5.89
N LEU A 173 -21.00 -13.62 5.32
CA LEU A 173 -21.20 -12.96 4.04
C LEU A 173 -20.82 -13.88 2.86
N PRO A 174 -21.72 -14.08 1.88
CA PRO A 174 -21.38 -14.71 0.61
C PRO A 174 -20.18 -14.04 -0.08
N PRO A 175 -19.36 -14.78 -0.85
CA PRO A 175 -18.14 -14.26 -1.48
C PRO A 175 -18.35 -12.96 -2.27
N HIS A 176 -19.38 -12.90 -3.11
CA HIS A 176 -19.70 -11.72 -3.92
C HIS A 176 -20.07 -10.48 -3.07
N LEU A 177 -20.68 -10.65 -1.89
CA LEU A 177 -20.95 -9.55 -0.96
C LEU A 177 -19.69 -9.10 -0.23
N ARG A 178 -18.76 -10.01 0.07
CA ARG A 178 -17.44 -9.65 0.61
C ARG A 178 -16.68 -8.79 -0.40
N ALA A 179 -16.66 -9.18 -1.67
CA ALA A 179 -16.04 -8.40 -2.73
C ALA A 179 -16.67 -7.01 -2.87
N ALA A 180 -18.00 -6.93 -2.87
CA ALA A 180 -18.72 -5.65 -2.88
C ALA A 180 -18.37 -4.77 -1.65
N LEU A 181 -18.25 -5.36 -0.46
CA LEU A 181 -17.86 -4.65 0.76
C LEU A 181 -16.41 -4.15 0.68
N VAL A 182 -15.49 -4.96 0.15
CA VAL A 182 -14.08 -4.56 -0.08
C VAL A 182 -14.02 -3.39 -1.05
N ARG A 183 -14.74 -3.44 -2.19
CA ARG A 183 -14.80 -2.33 -3.16
C ARG A 183 -15.36 -1.05 -2.53
N TRP A 184 -16.51 -1.15 -1.86
CA TRP A 184 -17.13 -0.01 -1.19
C TRP A 184 -16.19 0.60 -0.13
N ALA A 185 -15.54 -0.26 0.67
CA ALA A 185 -14.60 0.16 1.69
C ALA A 185 -13.36 0.85 1.10
N ALA A 186 -12.78 0.30 0.04
CA ALA A 186 -11.62 0.87 -0.64
C ALA A 186 -11.87 2.33 -1.04
N VAL A 187 -13.09 2.64 -1.50
CA VAL A 187 -13.49 4.01 -1.87
C VAL A 187 -13.85 4.85 -0.65
N HIS A 188 -14.75 4.41 0.22
CA HIS A 188 -15.35 5.29 1.24
C HIS A 188 -14.60 5.30 2.57
N ALA A 189 -14.14 4.14 3.03
CA ALA A 189 -13.48 3.98 4.32
C ALA A 189 -12.54 2.77 4.26
N PRO A 190 -11.26 2.95 3.90
CA PRO A 190 -10.31 1.84 3.78
C PRO A 190 -10.32 0.92 5.01
N LEU A 191 -10.28 -0.40 4.80
CA LEU A 191 -10.26 -1.37 5.89
C LEU A 191 -8.83 -1.45 6.48
N PRO A 192 -8.71 -1.59 7.82
CA PRO A 192 -7.44 -1.97 8.42
C PRO A 192 -7.06 -3.40 7.98
N GLY A 193 -5.76 -3.71 7.99
CA GLY A 193 -5.23 -5.00 7.54
C GLY A 193 -5.96 -6.23 8.08
N PRO A 194 -6.23 -6.34 9.40
CA PRO A 194 -6.95 -7.49 9.95
C PRO A 194 -8.39 -7.64 9.43
N ALA A 195 -9.11 -6.54 9.25
CA ALA A 195 -10.47 -6.56 8.73
C ALA A 195 -10.49 -6.92 7.23
N LEU A 196 -9.52 -6.42 6.46
CA LEU A 196 -9.37 -6.80 5.06
C LEU A 196 -9.04 -8.30 4.93
N ALA A 197 -8.12 -8.81 5.75
CA ALA A 197 -7.77 -10.23 5.78
C ALA A 197 -8.99 -11.11 6.09
N ALA A 198 -9.82 -10.73 7.06
CA ALA A 198 -11.04 -11.47 7.40
C ALA A 198 -12.03 -11.59 6.22
N LEU A 199 -12.14 -10.57 5.35
CA LEU A 199 -12.99 -10.64 4.14
C LEU A 199 -12.40 -11.47 3.01
N CYS A 200 -11.07 -11.64 2.99
CA CYS A 200 -10.35 -12.20 1.86
C CYS A 200 -10.35 -13.74 1.82
N ALA A 201 -11.13 -14.42 2.65
CA ALA A 201 -11.16 -15.89 2.71
C ALA A 201 -9.73 -16.48 3.00
N PRO A 202 -9.54 -17.80 3.15
CA PRO A 202 -8.19 -18.35 3.31
C PRO A 202 -7.30 -18.11 2.09
N ASP A 203 -7.87 -17.92 0.91
CA ASP A 203 -7.14 -17.71 -0.35
C ASP A 203 -6.51 -16.31 -0.49
N GLY A 204 -6.81 -15.39 0.44
CA GLY A 204 -6.23 -14.06 0.43
C GLY A 204 -6.89 -13.07 -0.54
N HIS A 205 -8.08 -13.36 -1.06
CA HIS A 205 -8.88 -12.45 -1.86
C HIS A 205 -10.41 -12.65 -1.72
N ALA A 206 -11.17 -11.58 -1.93
CA ALA A 206 -12.63 -11.64 -1.95
C ALA A 206 -13.15 -11.80 -3.38
N ASP A 207 -13.60 -13.01 -3.74
CA ASP A 207 -14.20 -13.32 -5.06
C ASP A 207 -13.29 -12.97 -6.25
N GLY A 208 -12.02 -13.37 -6.15
CA GLY A 208 -10.99 -13.04 -7.15
C GLY A 208 -10.45 -11.62 -7.06
N GLU A 209 -10.84 -10.82 -6.07
CA GLU A 209 -10.42 -9.42 -5.93
C GLU A 209 -9.69 -9.11 -4.64
N LEU A 210 -8.65 -8.27 -4.75
CA LEU A 210 -7.92 -7.74 -3.62
C LEU A 210 -7.66 -6.25 -3.82
N LEU A 211 -8.19 -5.43 -2.90
CA LEU A 211 -8.02 -3.98 -2.92
C LEU A 211 -7.39 -3.54 -1.60
N VAL A 212 -6.12 -3.14 -1.66
CA VAL A 212 -5.34 -2.68 -0.52
C VAL A 212 -5.19 -1.17 -0.62
N VAL A 213 -5.70 -0.46 0.38
CA VAL A 213 -5.72 1.01 0.39
C VAL A 213 -5.06 1.57 1.64
N GLY A 214 -4.08 2.45 1.42
CA GLY A 214 -3.42 3.23 2.46
C GLY A 214 -2.01 2.75 2.80
N PRO A 215 -1.22 3.60 3.47
CA PRO A 215 0.19 3.32 3.78
C PRO A 215 0.37 2.31 4.92
N ALA A 216 -0.61 2.20 5.82
CA ALA A 216 -0.58 1.25 6.94
C ALA A 216 -1.04 -0.16 6.54
N ALA A 217 -1.74 -0.29 5.40
CA ALA A 217 -2.14 -1.57 4.88
C ALA A 217 -0.90 -2.24 4.25
N ALA A 218 -0.49 -3.39 4.78
CA ALA A 218 0.65 -4.12 4.26
C ALA A 218 0.18 -5.33 3.46
N LEU A 219 0.73 -5.49 2.26
CA LEU A 219 0.56 -6.69 1.43
C LEU A 219 1.48 -7.80 1.97
N ARG A 220 1.18 -8.31 3.18
CA ARG A 220 1.96 -9.38 3.80
C ARG A 220 1.27 -10.73 3.57
N ASP A 221 2.08 -11.68 3.13
CA ASP A 221 1.79 -13.11 3.05
C ASP A 221 0.58 -13.56 2.20
N VAL A 222 -0.13 -12.62 1.55
CA VAL A 222 -1.31 -12.91 0.71
C VAL A 222 -1.04 -13.91 -0.43
N PHE A 223 0.18 -13.93 -0.98
CA PHE A 223 0.53 -14.82 -2.09
C PHE A 223 1.41 -16.00 -1.70
N ARG A 224 1.72 -16.16 -0.40
CA ARG A 224 2.37 -17.38 0.06
C ARG A 224 1.27 -18.43 0.17
N ALA A 225 1.11 -19.20 -0.89
CA ALA A 225 0.27 -20.38 -0.85
C ALA A 225 0.69 -21.22 0.36
N ASP A 226 -0.20 -21.40 1.33
CA ASP A 226 -0.04 -22.27 2.50
C ASP A 226 0.05 -23.77 2.11
N GLY A 227 0.27 -24.08 0.83
CA GLY A 227 0.49 -25.42 0.31
C GLY A 227 1.81 -26.09 0.76
N ALA A 228 2.45 -25.60 1.84
CA ALA A 228 3.63 -26.22 2.41
C ALA A 228 3.33 -27.08 3.65
N ASP A 229 2.18 -26.90 4.32
CA ASP A 229 1.88 -27.56 5.61
C ASP A 229 0.71 -28.55 5.55
N VAL A 230 0.33 -29.03 4.35
CA VAL A 230 -0.28 -30.37 4.28
C VAL A 230 0.86 -31.35 4.49
N GLU A 231 1.24 -31.50 5.76
CA GLU A 231 2.14 -32.52 6.24
C GLU A 231 1.76 -33.82 5.55
N SER A 232 2.65 -34.27 4.68
CA SER A 232 2.82 -35.67 4.39
C SER A 232 3.01 -36.36 5.74
N ASP A 233 1.92 -36.83 6.33
CA ASP A 233 1.85 -37.88 7.34
C ASP A 233 2.32 -39.20 6.71
N ALA A 234 3.52 -39.14 6.13
CA ALA A 234 4.26 -40.26 5.59
C ALA A 234 5.16 -40.75 6.71
N GLY A 235 4.53 -41.46 7.64
CA GLY A 235 5.10 -42.61 8.35
C GLY A 235 6.38 -42.39 9.13
N ASP A 236 6.26 -42.45 10.45
CA ASP A 236 7.15 -43.32 11.19
C ASP A 236 6.37 -44.55 11.66
N GLU A 237 6.88 -45.70 11.25
CA GLU A 237 6.32 -47.03 11.40
C GLU A 237 6.47 -47.51 12.84
N GLY A 238 5.37 -47.92 13.48
CA GLY A 238 5.40 -48.29 14.90
C GLY A 238 4.31 -49.23 15.39
N GLY A 239 3.97 -50.28 14.64
CA GLY A 239 3.53 -51.56 15.21
C GLY A 239 2.08 -51.70 15.72
N GLY A 240 1.24 -52.35 14.89
CA GLY A 240 0.44 -53.51 15.31
C GLY A 240 -0.92 -53.29 15.98
N THR A 241 -2.00 -53.45 15.22
CA THR A 241 -3.02 -54.52 15.42
C THR A 241 -4.03 -54.51 14.26
N PRO A 242 -4.31 -55.66 13.62
CA PRO A 242 -5.36 -55.76 12.60
C PRO A 242 -6.72 -55.90 13.30
N SER A 243 -7.42 -54.78 13.52
CA SER A 243 -8.81 -54.81 13.96
C SER A 243 -9.72 -54.78 12.74
N ALA A 244 -10.25 -55.97 12.42
CA ALA A 244 -11.30 -56.15 11.44
C ALA A 244 -12.58 -55.45 11.92
N CYS A 245 -12.93 -54.35 11.26
CA CYS A 245 -14.31 -53.85 11.23
C CYS A 245 -14.76 -53.82 9.77
N GLU A 246 -15.36 -54.94 9.37
CA GLU A 246 -16.30 -55.02 8.26
C GLU A 246 -17.48 -54.09 8.58
N SER A 247 -17.42 -52.84 8.12
CA SER A 247 -18.59 -51.98 8.00
C SER A 247 -19.00 -51.94 6.53
N ALA A 248 -20.06 -52.69 6.26
CA ALA A 248 -20.69 -52.86 4.97
C ALA A 248 -21.13 -51.52 4.35
N GLY A 249 -20.75 -51.31 3.09
CA GLY A 249 -21.72 -51.06 2.04
C GLY A 249 -22.49 -49.74 2.06
N SER A 250 -21.82 -48.61 2.28
CA SER A 250 -22.29 -47.33 1.71
C SER A 250 -21.54 -47.10 0.41
N LEU A 251 -22.15 -47.51 -0.70
CA LEU A 251 -21.73 -47.06 -2.03
C LEU A 251 -21.57 -45.53 -1.98
N PRO A 252 -20.50 -44.93 -2.56
CA PRO A 252 -20.40 -43.48 -2.67
C PRO A 252 -21.61 -43.02 -3.48
N GLY A 253 -22.62 -42.53 -2.75
CA GLY A 253 -23.84 -41.97 -3.31
C GLY A 253 -23.41 -40.94 -4.33
N GLY A 254 -23.85 -41.13 -5.57
CA GLY A 254 -23.39 -40.36 -6.71
C GLY A 254 -23.34 -38.89 -6.34
N ALA A 255 -22.12 -38.35 -6.29
CA ALA A 255 -21.89 -36.92 -6.24
C ALA A 255 -22.64 -36.36 -7.44
N ALA A 256 -23.85 -35.87 -7.18
CA ALA A 256 -24.68 -35.27 -8.18
C ALA A 256 -23.88 -34.06 -8.64
N TRP A 257 -23.36 -34.14 -9.88
CA TRP A 257 -22.54 -33.08 -10.49
C TRP A 257 -23.27 -31.73 -10.55
N ASP A 258 -24.57 -31.73 -10.25
CA ASP A 258 -25.48 -30.59 -10.18
C ASP A 258 -25.91 -30.20 -8.75
N ASP A 259 -25.30 -30.71 -7.68
CA ASP A 259 -25.61 -30.18 -6.34
C ASP A 259 -24.96 -28.80 -6.17
N PRO A 260 -25.73 -27.69 -6.18
CA PRO A 260 -25.17 -26.35 -5.98
C PRO A 260 -24.58 -26.16 -4.58
N ALA A 261 -24.83 -27.12 -3.66
CA ALA A 261 -24.23 -27.16 -2.34
C ALA A 261 -22.96 -28.02 -2.28
N ALA A 262 -22.47 -28.56 -3.40
CA ALA A 262 -21.23 -29.33 -3.42
C ALA A 262 -20.07 -28.44 -2.90
N PRO A 263 -19.45 -28.81 -1.77
CA PRO A 263 -18.42 -27.99 -1.10
C PRO A 263 -17.10 -27.87 -1.89
N ASP A 264 -17.01 -28.49 -3.07
CA ASP A 264 -15.82 -28.51 -3.91
C ASP A 264 -15.80 -27.40 -4.98
N ALA A 265 -16.63 -26.36 -4.83
CA ALA A 265 -16.55 -25.17 -5.68
C ALA A 265 -15.19 -24.49 -5.46
N VAL A 266 -14.21 -24.84 -6.29
CA VAL A 266 -12.86 -24.26 -6.28
C VAL A 266 -13.00 -22.74 -6.28
N PRO A 267 -12.42 -22.05 -5.29
CA PRO A 267 -12.55 -20.60 -5.19
C PRO A 267 -12.02 -19.94 -6.47
N PRO A 268 -12.68 -18.87 -6.95
CA PRO A 268 -12.27 -18.20 -8.18
C PRO A 268 -10.86 -17.63 -8.00
N PRO A 269 -9.95 -17.81 -8.97
CA PRO A 269 -8.58 -17.32 -8.84
C PRO A 269 -8.53 -15.79 -8.80
N LEU A 270 -7.49 -15.23 -8.18
CA LEU A 270 -7.27 -13.79 -8.16
C LEU A 270 -7.09 -13.23 -9.59
N HIS A 271 -8.02 -12.38 -10.00
CA HIS A 271 -8.01 -11.70 -11.30
C HIS A 271 -7.81 -10.17 -11.20
N THR A 272 -8.10 -9.57 -10.05
CA THR A 272 -8.07 -8.12 -9.86
C THR A 272 -7.28 -7.75 -8.61
N LEU A 273 -6.20 -6.99 -8.79
CA LEU A 273 -5.40 -6.45 -7.70
C LEU A 273 -5.31 -4.93 -7.80
N ALA A 274 -5.68 -4.22 -6.74
CA ALA A 274 -5.51 -2.78 -6.64
C ALA A 274 -4.72 -2.42 -5.39
N LEU A 275 -3.62 -1.69 -5.57
CA LEU A 275 -2.79 -1.14 -4.50
C LEU A 275 -2.83 0.39 -4.59
N LEU A 276 -3.42 1.03 -3.60
CA LEU A 276 -3.59 2.48 -3.56
C LEU A 276 -2.83 3.07 -2.38
N ARG A 277 -1.80 3.87 -2.65
CA ARG A 277 -0.94 4.49 -1.59
C ARG A 277 -0.31 3.47 -0.64
N THR A 278 -0.15 2.23 -1.09
CA THR A 278 0.44 1.13 -0.33
C THR A 278 1.87 0.89 -0.78
N ALA A 279 2.77 0.58 0.15
CA ALA A 279 4.12 0.18 -0.21
C ALA A 279 4.08 -1.20 -0.87
N LEU A 280 4.66 -1.32 -2.07
CA LEU A 280 4.79 -2.59 -2.79
C LEU A 280 6.22 -3.12 -2.64
N PRO A 281 6.45 -4.17 -1.84
CA PRO A 281 7.74 -4.85 -1.81
C PRO A 281 8.06 -5.43 -3.20
N ALA A 282 9.29 -5.27 -3.68
CA ALA A 282 9.71 -5.82 -4.97
C ALA A 282 9.49 -7.34 -5.06
N ALA A 283 9.65 -8.06 -3.94
CA ALA A 283 9.41 -9.50 -3.87
C ALA A 283 7.93 -9.87 -4.11
N ALA A 284 6.99 -9.06 -3.61
CA ALA A 284 5.56 -9.31 -3.80
C ALA A 284 5.15 -9.20 -5.27
N LEU A 285 5.81 -8.33 -6.05
CA LEU A 285 5.57 -8.24 -7.50
C LEU A 285 5.92 -9.55 -8.23
N PHE A 286 6.88 -10.33 -7.73
CA PHE A 286 7.22 -11.65 -8.31
C PHE A 286 6.34 -12.79 -7.83
N ALA A 287 5.56 -12.56 -6.78
CA ALA A 287 4.59 -13.51 -6.25
C ALA A 287 3.17 -13.27 -6.79
N LEU A 288 2.99 -12.29 -7.68
CA LEU A 288 1.69 -12.02 -8.29
C LEU A 288 1.21 -13.25 -9.09
N PRO A 289 -0.05 -13.66 -8.94
CA PRO A 289 -0.56 -14.80 -9.66
C PRO A 289 -0.67 -14.49 -11.17
N PRO A 290 -0.37 -15.46 -12.05
CA PRO A 290 -0.42 -15.26 -13.49
C PRO A 290 -1.84 -15.07 -14.03
N THR A 291 -2.86 -15.35 -13.20
CA THR A 291 -4.29 -15.17 -13.48
C THR A 291 -4.75 -13.71 -13.44
N LEU A 292 -3.91 -12.77 -12.99
CA LEU A 292 -4.26 -11.36 -12.95
C LEU A 292 -4.55 -10.81 -14.35
N THR A 293 -5.75 -10.26 -14.51
CA THR A 293 -6.21 -9.53 -15.69
C THR A 293 -6.27 -8.03 -15.45
N ARG A 294 -6.45 -7.59 -14.20
CA ARG A 294 -6.54 -6.17 -13.82
C ARG A 294 -5.57 -5.86 -12.69
N LEU A 295 -4.72 -4.85 -12.90
CA LEU A 295 -3.74 -4.41 -11.93
C LEU A 295 -3.72 -2.88 -11.80
N ALA A 296 -4.07 -2.37 -10.62
CA ALA A 296 -3.88 -0.97 -10.24
C ALA A 296 -2.71 -0.83 -9.27
N LEU A 297 -1.72 -0.04 -9.64
CA LEU A 297 -0.58 0.35 -8.81
C LEU A 297 -0.59 1.86 -8.66
N VAL A 298 -1.48 2.39 -7.85
CA VAL A 298 -1.84 3.81 -7.87
C VAL A 298 -1.22 4.58 -6.70
N ALA A 299 -0.60 5.72 -7.00
CA ALA A 299 0.04 6.59 -6.00
C ALA A 299 0.99 5.86 -5.03
N LEU A 300 1.80 4.92 -5.54
CA LEU A 300 2.76 4.17 -4.73
C LEU A 300 3.84 5.10 -4.16
N PRO A 301 4.32 4.86 -2.92
CA PRO A 301 5.33 5.69 -2.29
C PRO A 301 6.72 5.56 -2.94
N GLY A 302 6.95 4.52 -3.74
CA GLY A 302 8.23 4.25 -4.38
C GLY A 302 8.09 3.54 -5.73
N PRO A 303 9.18 3.45 -6.51
CA PRO A 303 9.17 2.87 -7.84
C PRO A 303 8.96 1.35 -7.80
N ALA A 304 8.17 0.84 -8.75
CA ALA A 304 7.94 -0.59 -8.95
C ALA A 304 8.71 -1.11 -10.19
N PRO A 305 9.22 -2.36 -10.18
CA PRO A 305 9.93 -2.96 -11.32
C PRO A 305 8.98 -3.40 -12.46
N LEU A 306 8.33 -2.43 -13.11
CA LEU A 306 7.30 -2.66 -14.15
C LEU A 306 7.78 -3.50 -15.35
N HIS A 307 9.05 -3.41 -15.71
CA HIS A 307 9.66 -4.16 -16.81
C HIS A 307 9.55 -5.68 -16.65
N ARG A 308 9.27 -6.19 -15.44
CA ARG A 308 9.14 -7.63 -15.17
C ARG A 308 7.71 -8.14 -15.20
N LEU A 309 6.71 -7.24 -15.13
CA LEU A 309 5.30 -7.60 -15.10
C LEU A 309 4.84 -8.46 -16.29
N PRO A 310 5.29 -8.25 -17.55
CA PRO A 310 4.88 -9.10 -18.68
C PRO A 310 5.15 -10.58 -18.48
N ARG A 311 6.20 -10.91 -17.73
CA ARG A 311 6.58 -12.29 -17.45
C ARG A 311 5.76 -12.88 -16.31
N VAL A 312 5.41 -12.07 -15.32
CA VAL A 312 4.72 -12.52 -14.10
C VAL A 312 3.21 -12.62 -14.33
N ALA A 313 2.62 -11.59 -14.95
CA ALA A 313 1.19 -11.49 -15.20
C ALA A 313 0.93 -11.28 -16.70
N PRO A 314 1.08 -12.34 -17.52
CA PRO A 314 0.97 -12.23 -18.98
C PRO A 314 -0.47 -11.98 -19.44
N LEU A 315 -1.47 -12.17 -18.57
CA LEU A 315 -2.89 -12.02 -18.88
C LEU A 315 -3.43 -10.60 -18.60
N LEU A 316 -2.58 -9.65 -18.22
CA LEU A 316 -3.02 -8.29 -17.89
C LEU A 316 -3.66 -7.59 -19.09
N GLU A 317 -4.93 -7.21 -18.91
CA GLU A 317 -5.74 -6.43 -19.84
C GLU A 317 -5.80 -4.96 -19.41
N VAL A 318 -5.87 -4.69 -18.10
CA VAL A 318 -5.92 -3.34 -17.54
C VAL A 318 -4.73 -3.13 -16.60
N LEU A 319 -3.93 -2.11 -16.89
CA LEU A 319 -2.84 -1.67 -16.02
C LEU A 319 -3.02 -0.19 -15.68
N ASP A 320 -3.34 0.12 -14.43
CA ASP A 320 -3.42 1.49 -13.96
C ASP A 320 -2.16 1.86 -13.15
N LEU A 321 -1.40 2.83 -13.64
CA LEU A 321 -0.22 3.40 -13.00
C LEU A 321 -0.42 4.87 -12.65
N SER A 322 -1.67 5.33 -12.54
CA SER A 322 -2.01 6.72 -12.28
C SER A 322 -1.40 7.25 -10.97
N PHE A 323 -1.22 8.57 -10.91
CA PHE A 323 -0.77 9.35 -9.75
C PHE A 323 0.62 8.97 -9.20
N ASN A 324 1.47 8.31 -10.00
CA ASN A 324 2.82 7.92 -9.61
C ASN A 324 3.86 8.94 -10.10
N PRO A 325 4.36 9.86 -9.23
CA PRO A 325 5.30 10.91 -9.64
C PRO A 325 6.68 10.38 -10.05
N TRP A 326 7.02 9.15 -9.64
CA TRP A 326 8.28 8.48 -9.97
C TRP A 326 8.34 8.00 -11.43
N LEU A 327 7.24 8.08 -12.19
CA LEU A 327 7.23 7.72 -13.61
C LEU A 327 7.81 8.82 -14.51
N ALA A 328 7.54 10.09 -14.21
CA ALA A 328 8.09 11.23 -14.96
C ALA A 328 9.58 11.43 -14.70
N ARG A 329 10.03 11.17 -13.48
CA ARG A 329 11.39 11.47 -13.04
C ARG A 329 12.31 10.28 -13.34
N PRO A 330 13.48 10.49 -13.96
CA PRO A 330 14.51 9.46 -13.94
C PRO A 330 14.84 9.15 -12.47
N ALA A 331 14.99 7.86 -12.13
CA ALA A 331 15.38 7.47 -10.79
C ALA A 331 16.75 8.11 -10.47
N ALA A 332 16.99 8.47 -9.21
CA ALA A 332 18.26 9.07 -8.81
C ALA A 332 19.44 8.15 -9.23
N GLY A 333 20.26 8.61 -10.17
CA GLY A 333 21.38 7.83 -10.74
C GLY A 333 21.04 6.96 -11.96
N ALA A 334 19.79 6.92 -12.42
CA ALA A 334 19.42 6.30 -13.68
C ALA A 334 19.30 7.35 -14.79
N ALA A 335 19.88 7.06 -15.97
CA ALA A 335 19.72 7.91 -17.15
C ALA A 335 18.31 7.78 -17.77
N GLU A 336 17.67 6.62 -17.58
CA GLU A 336 16.43 6.25 -18.25
C GLU A 336 15.23 6.31 -17.30
N ARG A 337 14.06 6.62 -17.85
CA ARG A 337 12.79 6.54 -17.12
C ARG A 337 12.39 5.07 -16.97
N VAL A 338 11.62 4.77 -15.94
CA VAL A 338 11.16 3.39 -15.67
C VAL A 338 10.38 2.81 -16.85
N LEU A 339 9.57 3.62 -17.52
CA LEU A 339 8.77 3.23 -18.69
C LEU A 339 9.61 2.97 -19.95
N ASP A 340 10.83 3.52 -20.03
CA ASP A 340 11.72 3.30 -21.17
C ASP A 340 12.28 1.88 -21.19
N ARG A 341 12.34 1.24 -20.03
CA ARG A 341 12.82 -0.13 -19.85
C ARG A 341 11.74 -1.18 -20.09
N VAL A 342 10.48 -0.76 -20.27
CA VAL A 342 9.36 -1.68 -20.44
C VAL A 342 9.27 -2.12 -21.89
N GLU A 343 9.35 -3.43 -22.12
CA GLU A 343 9.14 -4.02 -23.45
C GLU A 343 7.64 -4.11 -23.77
N TRP A 344 7.05 -3.01 -24.25
CA TRP A 344 5.62 -2.90 -24.56
C TRP A 344 5.09 -3.95 -25.54
N ARG A 345 5.95 -4.49 -26.40
CA ARG A 345 5.61 -5.56 -27.36
C ARG A 345 5.24 -6.88 -26.67
N ARG A 346 5.67 -7.12 -25.42
CA ARG A 346 5.33 -8.34 -24.67
C ARG A 346 3.94 -8.30 -24.03
N TRP A 347 3.32 -7.13 -23.97
CA TRP A 347 2.02 -6.92 -23.33
C TRP A 347 0.86 -7.22 -24.29
N GLY A 348 0.81 -8.44 -24.83
CA GLY A 348 -0.09 -8.78 -25.94
C GLY A 348 -1.59 -8.65 -25.64
N ARG A 349 -1.99 -8.75 -24.37
CA ARG A 349 -3.40 -8.63 -23.94
C ARG A 349 -3.78 -7.27 -23.36
N LEU A 350 -2.81 -6.38 -23.17
CA LEU A 350 -3.06 -5.06 -22.59
C LEU A 350 -3.98 -4.25 -23.50
N ARG A 351 -5.10 -3.79 -22.95
CA ARG A 351 -6.12 -2.97 -23.61
C ARG A 351 -6.16 -1.56 -23.06
N VAL A 352 -6.01 -1.40 -21.74
CA VAL A 352 -6.11 -0.09 -21.07
C VAL A 352 -4.86 0.16 -20.22
N LEU A 353 -4.26 1.34 -20.40
CA LEU A 353 -3.11 1.82 -19.63
C LEU A 353 -3.42 3.18 -19.00
N GLY A 354 -3.55 3.21 -17.67
CA GLY A 354 -3.78 4.43 -16.89
C GLY A 354 -2.49 5.16 -16.53
N LEU A 355 -2.37 6.45 -16.90
CA LEU A 355 -1.20 7.31 -16.65
C LEU A 355 -1.60 8.71 -16.15
N ARG A 356 -2.75 8.85 -15.50
CA ARG A 356 -3.27 10.15 -15.01
C ARG A 356 -2.31 10.79 -14.02
N GLU A 357 -2.05 12.09 -14.15
CA GLU A 357 -1.16 12.86 -13.26
C GLU A 357 0.25 12.27 -13.06
N CYS A 358 0.73 11.43 -13.97
CA CYS A 358 2.06 10.83 -13.85
C CYS A 358 3.19 11.73 -14.40
N GLY A 359 2.83 12.82 -15.11
CA GLY A 359 3.78 13.71 -15.79
C GLY A 359 4.50 13.05 -16.97
N VAL A 360 3.86 12.05 -17.57
CA VAL A 360 4.41 11.27 -18.70
C VAL A 360 3.94 11.92 -20.01
N GLY A 361 4.87 12.21 -20.92
CA GLY A 361 4.56 12.82 -22.22
C GLY A 361 4.00 11.82 -23.24
N GLY A 362 3.50 12.36 -24.35
CA GLY A 362 2.86 11.61 -25.45
C GLY A 362 3.74 10.53 -26.12
N GLU A 363 5.06 10.61 -25.99
CA GLU A 363 6.00 9.60 -26.52
C GLU A 363 5.75 8.20 -25.98
N VAL A 364 5.20 8.06 -24.76
CA VAL A 364 4.84 6.74 -24.23
C VAL A 364 3.70 6.12 -25.02
N VAL A 365 2.70 6.89 -25.44
CA VAL A 365 1.56 6.40 -26.25
C VAL A 365 2.06 5.81 -27.56
N ARG A 366 2.97 6.52 -28.24
CA ARG A 366 3.57 6.05 -29.50
C ARG A 366 4.31 4.72 -29.32
N ARG A 367 5.07 4.58 -28.23
CA ARG A 367 5.84 3.34 -27.95
C ARG A 367 4.97 2.17 -27.51
N VAL A 368 3.92 2.42 -26.74
CA VAL A 368 2.99 1.38 -26.28
C VAL A 368 2.29 0.74 -27.48
N ASN A 369 1.89 1.55 -28.45
CA ASN A 369 1.16 1.12 -29.65
C ASN A 369 2.05 0.74 -30.84
N GLU A 370 3.36 0.83 -30.70
CA GLU A 370 4.29 0.50 -31.79
C GLU A 370 4.20 -0.99 -32.18
N GLY A 371 3.71 -1.26 -33.40
CA GLY A 371 3.61 -2.60 -33.97
C GLY A 371 2.44 -3.44 -33.47
N ARG A 372 1.47 -2.84 -32.76
CA ARG A 372 0.23 -3.51 -32.36
C ARG A 372 -0.81 -3.45 -33.47
N TRP A 373 -1.70 -4.43 -33.49
CA TRP A 373 -2.86 -4.45 -34.40
C TRP A 373 -4.09 -3.78 -33.78
N ALA A 374 -4.21 -3.88 -32.45
CA ALA A 374 -5.21 -3.17 -31.66
C ALA A 374 -4.49 -2.19 -30.75
N ASP A 375 -4.86 -0.92 -30.84
CA ASP A 375 -4.29 0.12 -30.00
C ASP A 375 -4.70 -0.07 -28.55
N VAL A 376 -3.76 0.19 -27.64
CA VAL A 376 -4.00 0.31 -26.20
C VAL A 376 -4.56 1.70 -25.95
N GLU A 377 -5.69 1.75 -25.24
CA GLU A 377 -6.25 3.00 -24.73
C GLU A 377 -5.37 3.53 -23.60
N VAL A 378 -4.76 4.70 -23.81
CA VAL A 378 -3.91 5.35 -22.81
C VAL A 378 -4.65 6.51 -22.18
N VAL A 379 -5.06 6.33 -20.93
CA VAL A 379 -5.86 7.31 -20.17
C VAL A 379 -4.95 8.25 -19.39
N GLY A 380 -5.18 9.57 -19.52
CA GLY A 380 -4.53 10.58 -18.68
C GLY A 380 -3.18 11.13 -19.19
N VAL A 381 -2.84 10.88 -20.45
CA VAL A 381 -1.71 11.54 -21.11
C VAL A 381 -2.20 12.79 -21.84
N GLU A 382 -1.73 13.96 -21.43
CA GLU A 382 -1.99 15.19 -22.16
C GLU A 382 -1.21 15.19 -23.47
N ALA A 383 -1.89 15.37 -24.59
CA ALA A 383 -1.23 15.55 -25.88
C ALA A 383 -0.48 16.89 -25.85
N GLU A 384 0.85 16.84 -25.71
CA GLU A 384 1.77 17.99 -25.56
C GLU A 384 1.68 19.06 -26.68
N GLY A 385 0.82 18.91 -27.69
CA GLY A 385 0.62 19.86 -28.79
C GLY A 385 -0.66 20.71 -28.74
N ALA A 386 -1.69 20.34 -27.96
CA ALA A 386 -2.99 21.03 -28.04
C ALA A 386 -3.12 22.25 -27.11
N GLY A 387 -2.28 22.34 -26.08
CA GLY A 387 -2.43 23.29 -24.96
C GLY A 387 -2.03 24.74 -25.23
N ARG A 388 -1.42 25.08 -26.39
CA ARG A 388 -1.10 26.49 -26.71
C ARG A 388 -2.20 27.25 -27.46
N MET A 389 -3.26 26.57 -27.93
CA MET A 389 -4.42 27.20 -28.59
C MET A 389 -5.75 26.93 -27.89
N ALA A 390 -5.85 25.91 -27.03
CA ALA A 390 -7.13 25.47 -26.44
C ALA A 390 -7.44 26.09 -25.05
N GLY A 391 -6.84 27.22 -24.68
CA GLY A 391 -7.09 27.91 -23.39
C GLY A 391 -8.50 28.48 -23.19
N VAL A 392 -9.48 28.13 -24.04
CA VAL A 392 -10.85 28.65 -23.98
C VAL A 392 -11.93 27.55 -24.13
N LEU A 393 -11.61 26.33 -24.61
CA LEU A 393 -12.64 25.34 -24.93
C LEU A 393 -12.21 23.89 -24.65
N THR A 394 -12.00 23.55 -23.38
CA THR A 394 -12.02 22.15 -22.95
C THR A 394 -13.13 21.93 -21.93
N ARG A 395 -14.25 21.45 -22.47
CA ARG A 395 -15.26 20.56 -21.88
C ARG A 395 -15.18 20.41 -20.35
N ALA A 396 -16.08 21.12 -19.68
CA ALA A 396 -16.52 20.73 -18.36
C ALA A 396 -17.20 19.34 -18.46
N SER A 397 -16.50 18.30 -18.00
CA SER A 397 -17.18 17.13 -17.44
C SER A 397 -17.71 17.52 -16.07
N SER A 398 -18.76 18.36 -16.08
CA SER A 398 -19.43 18.87 -14.89
C SER A 398 -20.63 17.97 -14.57
N SER A 399 -20.38 16.88 -13.85
CA SER A 399 -21.41 16.25 -13.00
C SER A 399 -20.97 16.18 -11.53
N SER A 400 -19.67 16.10 -11.25
CA SER A 400 -19.17 16.01 -9.87
C SER A 400 -19.20 17.32 -9.06
N ALA A 401 -19.08 18.49 -9.72
CA ALA A 401 -19.01 19.77 -9.00
C ALA A 401 -20.37 20.26 -8.47
N LEU A 402 -21.48 19.81 -9.08
CA LEU A 402 -22.84 20.21 -8.69
C LEU A 402 -23.35 19.39 -7.48
N VAL A 403 -22.91 18.15 -7.32
CA VAL A 403 -23.29 17.28 -6.20
C VAL A 403 -22.59 17.67 -4.90
N ALA A 404 -21.34 18.16 -4.97
CA ALA A 404 -20.63 18.67 -3.80
C ALA A 404 -21.28 19.93 -3.18
N ALA A 405 -21.98 20.74 -3.97
CA ALA A 405 -22.67 21.93 -3.49
C ALA A 405 -24.04 21.63 -2.82
N MET A 406 -24.65 20.47 -3.07
CA MET A 406 -25.96 20.11 -2.50
C MET A 406 -25.88 19.38 -1.15
N ASN A 407 -24.74 18.77 -0.80
CA ASN A 407 -24.59 18.03 0.46
C ASN A 407 -24.24 18.90 1.68
N ASP A 408 -23.97 20.20 1.50
CA ASP A 408 -23.65 21.13 2.60
C ASP A 408 -24.86 21.91 3.14
N MET A 409 -26.08 21.66 2.62
CA MET A 409 -27.28 22.43 3.00
C MET A 409 -28.29 21.72 3.90
N ASN A 410 -28.02 20.51 4.40
CA ASN A 410 -28.93 19.87 5.34
C ASN A 410 -28.17 19.18 6.46
N LEU A 411 -28.06 19.87 7.60
CA LEU A 411 -28.17 19.35 8.96
C LEU A 411 -27.92 20.52 9.95
N GLN A 412 -28.99 21.24 10.28
CA GLN A 412 -29.14 21.84 11.61
C GLN A 412 -30.49 21.35 12.18
N PRO A 413 -30.52 21.03 13.49
CA PRO A 413 -31.63 20.32 14.14
C PRO A 413 -32.94 21.11 14.22
#